data_AF-M1DVC6-F1
#
_entry.id   AF-M1DVC6-F1
#
_cell.length_a   1.000
_cell.length_b   1.000
_cell.length_c   1.000
_cell.angle_alpha   90.00
_cell.angle_beta   90.00
_cell.angle_gamma   90.00
#
_symmetry.space_group_name_H-M   'P 1'
#
loop_
_entity.id
_entity.type
_entity.pdbx_description
1 polymer ?
#
loop_
_entity_poly.entity_id
_entity_poly.type
_entity_poly.pdbx_seq_one_letter_code
_entity_poly.pdbx_strand_id
1 'polypeptide(L)'
;MATLLHHIQPWMQKSIAQFEARVEKRVAKQQIHIVHKCLNAFELRVLARPAPDTDLSSIRAELASLRADVDAILEIPAYEPEDAPTVLTEDTVLDALFRVDAETQPDPIRARGKRHHSSRPSEAVNDARARKMERKQEEPARRASILDKELR
;
A
#
# COMPACT_ATOMS: atom_id res chain seq x y z
N MET A 1 15.30 -56.36 3.23
CA MET A 1 14.73 -55.11 2.65
C MET A 1 15.14 -53.86 3.43
N ALA A 2 15.10 -53.83 4.77
CA ALA A 2 15.47 -52.67 5.58
C ALA A 2 16.91 -52.15 5.37
N THR A 3 17.88 -53.04 5.13
CA THR A 3 19.29 -52.69 4.88
C THR A 3 19.52 -51.95 3.56
N LEU A 4 18.75 -52.28 2.52
CA LEU A 4 18.84 -51.60 1.22
C LEU A 4 18.29 -50.16 1.32
N LEU A 5 17.18 -49.99 2.05
CA LEU A 5 16.57 -48.69 2.29
C LEU A 5 17.55 -47.75 3.04
N HIS A 6 18.22 -48.27 4.06
CA HIS A 6 19.23 -47.53 4.83
C HIS A 6 20.41 -47.05 3.97
N HIS A 7 20.79 -47.82 2.94
CA HIS A 7 21.89 -47.46 2.06
C HIS A 7 21.50 -46.37 1.05
N ILE A 8 20.25 -46.36 0.57
CA ILE A 8 19.77 -45.41 -0.44
C ILE A 8 19.28 -44.10 0.19
N GLN A 9 18.84 -44.13 1.45
CA GLN A 9 18.27 -42.98 2.15
C GLN A 9 19.18 -41.73 2.15
N PRO A 10 20.49 -41.80 2.46
CA PRO A 10 21.37 -40.63 2.42
C PRO A 10 21.51 -40.02 1.03
N TRP A 11 21.54 -40.87 -0.01
CA TRP A 11 21.64 -40.43 -1.41
C TRP A 11 20.37 -39.69 -1.84
N MET A 12 19.20 -40.20 -1.43
CA MET A 12 17.92 -39.57 -1.70
C MET A 12 17.80 -38.21 -0.99
N GLN A 13 18.18 -38.12 0.28
CA GLN A 13 18.18 -36.86 1.03
C GLN A 13 19.08 -35.80 0.38
N LYS A 14 20.29 -36.19 -0.03
CA LYS A 14 21.19 -35.30 -0.76
C LYS A 14 20.58 -34.79 -2.07
N SER A 15 19.89 -35.67 -2.80
CA SER A 15 19.23 -35.33 -4.06
C SER A 15 18.06 -34.37 -3.86
N ILE A 16 17.28 -34.53 -2.79
CA ILE A 16 16.19 -33.62 -2.40
C ILE A 16 16.77 -32.24 -2.08
N ALA A 17 17.76 -32.15 -1.19
CA ALA A 17 18.37 -30.88 -0.81
C ALA A 17 18.97 -30.14 -2.02
N GLN A 18 19.61 -30.87 -2.95
CA GLN A 18 20.13 -30.29 -4.19
C GLN A 18 19.01 -29.79 -5.11
N PHE A 19 17.89 -30.49 -5.19
CA PHE A 19 16.75 -30.07 -5.99
C PHE A 19 16.07 -28.82 -5.40
N GLU A 20 15.88 -28.79 -4.08
CA GLU A 20 15.33 -27.64 -3.34
C GLU A 20 16.18 -26.39 -3.58
N ALA A 21 17.49 -26.46 -3.34
CA ALA A 21 18.40 -25.35 -3.56
C ALA A 21 18.36 -24.83 -5.02
N ARG A 22 18.22 -25.74 -6.00
CA ARG A 22 18.07 -25.36 -7.42
C ARG A 22 16.74 -24.67 -7.71
N VAL A 23 15.63 -25.15 -7.13
CA VAL A 23 14.31 -24.52 -7.27
C VAL A 23 14.29 -23.16 -6.59
N GLU A 24 14.75 -23.05 -5.35
CA GLU A 24 14.83 -21.80 -4.60
C GLU A 24 15.64 -20.75 -5.36
N LYS A 25 16.82 -21.12 -5.87
CA LYS A 25 17.64 -20.22 -6.69
C LYS A 25 16.90 -19.74 -7.94
N ARG A 26 16.08 -20.58 -8.59
CA ARG A 26 15.28 -20.18 -9.76
C ARG A 26 14.13 -19.27 -9.37
N VAL A 27 13.43 -19.58 -8.28
CA VAL A 27 12.32 -18.76 -7.77
C VAL A 27 12.83 -17.38 -7.35
N ALA A 28 13.93 -17.31 -6.60
CA ALA A 28 14.56 -16.06 -6.22
C ALA A 28 14.95 -15.21 -7.44
N LYS A 29 15.61 -15.83 -8.44
CA LYS A 29 15.92 -15.14 -9.71
C LYS A 29 14.67 -14.61 -10.42
N GLN A 30 13.61 -15.40 -10.48
CA GLN A 30 12.35 -15.00 -11.09
C GLN A 30 11.71 -13.82 -10.35
N GLN A 31 11.70 -13.84 -9.02
CA GLN A 31 11.20 -12.75 -8.19
C GLN A 31 12.01 -11.46 -8.41
N ILE A 32 13.35 -11.55 -8.39
CA ILE A 32 14.23 -10.42 -8.68
C ILE A 32 13.92 -9.82 -10.05
N HIS A 33 13.75 -10.67 -11.07
CA HIS A 33 13.40 -10.22 -12.42
C HIS A 33 12.05 -9.48 -12.46
N ILE A 34 11.03 -9.98 -11.75
CA ILE A 34 9.72 -9.33 -11.65
C ILE A 34 9.83 -7.97 -10.96
N VAL A 35 10.54 -7.89 -9.84
CA VAL A 35 10.76 -6.63 -9.11
C VAL A 35 11.47 -5.62 -10.01
N HIS A 36 12.53 -6.04 -10.71
CA HIS A 36 13.24 -5.16 -11.62
C HIS A 36 12.35 -4.64 -12.75
N LYS A 37 11.50 -5.50 -13.32
CA LYS A 37 10.51 -5.06 -14.33
C LYS A 37 9.53 -4.02 -13.76
N CYS A 38 9.06 -4.22 -12.54
CA CYS A 38 8.17 -3.26 -11.87
C CYS A 38 8.88 -1.93 -11.58
N LEU A 39 10.14 -1.96 -11.15
CA LEU A 39 10.94 -0.77 -10.91
C LEU A 39 11.18 0.01 -12.20
N ASN A 40 11.57 -0.63 -13.30
CA ASN A 40 11.72 0.05 -14.59
C ASN A 40 10.40 0.69 -15.05
N ALA A 41 9.27 -0.02 -14.90
CA ALA A 41 7.95 0.54 -15.22
C ALA A 41 7.53 1.68 -14.28
N PHE A 42 8.00 1.69 -13.04
CA PHE A 42 7.81 2.79 -12.11
C PHE A 42 8.68 3.99 -12.48
N GLU A 43 9.95 3.78 -12.77
CA GLU A 43 10.89 4.81 -13.20
C GLU A 43 10.39 5.52 -14.46
N LEU A 44 9.94 4.77 -15.47
CA LEU A 44 9.32 5.36 -16.67
C LEU A 44 8.09 6.22 -16.34
N ARG A 45 7.27 5.82 -15.38
CA ARG A 45 6.09 6.60 -14.95
C ARG A 45 6.48 7.85 -14.17
N VAL A 46 7.51 7.78 -13.33
CA VAL A 46 8.02 8.94 -12.59
C VAL A 46 8.66 9.93 -13.55
N LEU A 47 9.48 9.47 -14.49
CA LEU A 47 10.12 10.32 -15.49
C LEU A 47 9.12 10.94 -16.48
N ALA A 48 8.06 10.22 -16.83
CA ALA A 48 7.00 10.74 -17.70
C ALA A 48 6.04 11.69 -16.97
N ARG A 49 6.09 11.77 -15.63
CA ARG A 49 5.21 12.66 -14.88
C ARG A 49 5.71 14.10 -15.05
N PRO A 50 4.88 15.02 -15.56
CA PRO A 50 5.22 16.45 -15.57
C PRO A 50 5.54 16.92 -14.16
N ALA A 51 6.46 17.88 -14.02
CA ALA A 51 6.69 18.54 -12.75
C ALA A 51 5.34 19.05 -12.22
N PRO A 52 5.02 18.83 -10.93
CA PRO A 52 3.86 19.48 -10.33
C PRO A 52 3.92 20.97 -10.62
N ASP A 53 2.82 21.56 -11.08
CA ASP A 53 2.69 23.01 -11.27
C ASP A 53 2.71 23.78 -9.94
N THR A 54 2.80 23.05 -8.84
CA THR A 54 2.82 23.55 -7.48
C THR A 54 4.08 24.37 -7.28
N ASP A 55 3.93 25.69 -7.33
CA ASP A 55 5.00 26.62 -7.00
C ASP A 55 5.30 26.55 -5.49
N LEU A 56 6.27 25.72 -5.14
CA LEU A 56 6.77 25.56 -3.78
C LEU A 56 7.32 26.90 -3.22
N SER A 57 7.73 27.83 -4.09
CA SER A 57 8.20 29.16 -3.66
C SER A 57 7.05 29.99 -3.11
N SER A 58 5.89 29.98 -3.79
CA SER A 58 4.67 30.64 -3.32
C SER A 58 4.21 30.08 -1.98
N ILE A 59 4.13 28.74 -1.86
CA ILE A 59 3.73 28.08 -0.60
C ILE A 59 4.68 28.44 0.54
N ARG A 60 6.00 28.48 0.26
CA ARG A 60 7.00 28.85 1.26
C ARG A 60 6.88 30.31 1.69
N ALA A 61 6.56 31.22 0.76
CA ALA A 61 6.35 32.63 1.05
C ALA A 61 5.10 32.85 1.91
N GLU A 62 3.97 32.21 1.59
CA GLU A 62 2.75 32.25 2.40
C GLU A 62 2.98 31.74 3.82
N LEU A 63 3.73 30.63 3.96
CA LEU A 63 4.03 30.07 5.26
C LEU A 63 4.97 30.96 6.09
N ALA A 64 5.88 31.69 5.44
CA ALA A 64 6.71 32.69 6.09
C ALA A 64 5.90 33.91 6.55
N SER A 65 4.94 34.37 5.74
CA SER A 65 3.99 35.44 6.13
C SER A 65 3.16 35.02 7.33
N LEU A 66 2.56 33.82 7.29
CA LEU A 66 1.76 33.30 8.39
C LEU A 66 2.55 33.19 9.70
N ARG A 67 3.82 32.79 9.63
CA ARG A 67 4.70 32.78 10.80
C ARG A 67 4.90 34.17 11.37
N ALA A 68 5.18 35.16 10.52
CA ALA A 68 5.33 36.54 10.95
C ALA A 68 4.05 37.10 11.60
N ASP A 69 2.88 36.75 11.06
CA ASP A 69 1.59 37.16 11.63
C ASP A 69 1.35 36.53 13.00
N VAL A 70 1.66 35.24 13.16
CA VAL A 70 1.57 34.53 14.44
C VAL A 70 2.56 35.10 15.45
N ASP A 71 3.81 35.33 15.05
CA ASP A 71 4.84 35.92 15.90
C ASP A 71 4.42 37.33 16.34
N ALA A 72 3.84 38.13 15.45
CA ALA A 72 3.32 39.45 15.78
C ALA A 72 2.18 39.39 16.82
N ILE A 73 1.28 38.41 16.74
CA ILE A 73 0.21 38.18 17.72
C ILE A 73 0.80 37.79 19.09
N LEU A 74 1.82 36.95 19.10
CA LEU A 74 2.50 36.51 20.32
C LEU A 74 3.38 37.61 20.94
N GLU A 75 3.92 38.51 20.12
CA GLU A 75 4.70 39.67 20.56
C GLU A 75 3.84 40.82 21.07
N ILE A 76 2.51 40.84 20.85
CA ILE A 76 1.62 41.81 21.50
C ILE A 76 1.86 41.66 23.01
N PRO A 77 2.60 42.59 23.66
CA PRO A 77 2.81 42.51 25.08
C PRO A 77 1.45 42.72 25.70
N ALA A 78 1.05 41.83 26.60
CA ALA A 78 -0.08 42.08 27.49
C ALA A 78 0.14 43.47 28.11
N TYR A 79 -0.56 44.46 27.59
CA TYR A 79 -0.65 45.78 28.20
C TYR A 79 -1.00 45.54 29.67
N GLU A 80 -0.20 46.15 30.54
CA GLU A 80 -0.23 46.02 31.99
C GLU A 80 -1.68 45.99 32.51
N PRO A 81 -2.14 44.89 33.13
CA PRO A 81 -3.41 44.88 33.84
C PRO A 81 -3.20 45.62 35.17
N GLU A 82 -3.24 46.95 35.12
CA GLU A 82 -3.56 47.79 36.27
C GLU A 82 -5.05 47.60 36.58
N ASP A 83 -5.41 46.42 37.11
CA ASP A 83 -6.48 46.22 38.09
C ASP A 83 -6.52 44.74 38.51
N ALA A 84 -6.16 44.52 39.78
CA ALA A 84 -6.34 43.34 40.66
C ALA A 84 -6.38 41.92 40.05
N PRO A 85 -5.61 40.95 40.60
CA PRO A 85 -5.62 39.57 40.12
C PRO A 85 -6.95 38.89 40.49
N THR A 86 -7.90 38.92 39.58
CA THR A 86 -9.05 38.01 39.63
C THR A 86 -8.58 36.68 39.05
N VAL A 87 -7.93 35.93 39.92
CA VAL A 87 -7.76 34.47 39.94
C VAL A 87 -8.41 33.74 38.76
N LEU A 88 -7.54 33.28 37.85
CA LEU A 88 -7.65 32.05 37.06
C LEU A 88 -8.95 31.88 36.25
N THR A 89 -8.97 32.36 35.00
CA THR A 89 -9.92 31.82 34.01
C THR A 89 -9.46 31.90 32.55
N GLU A 90 -8.25 32.35 32.23
CA GLU A 90 -7.81 32.39 30.81
C GLU A 90 -7.39 31.00 30.28
N ASP A 91 -6.77 30.16 31.11
CA ASP A 91 -6.50 28.76 30.77
C ASP A 91 -7.80 27.97 30.52
N THR A 92 -8.89 28.31 31.23
CA THR A 92 -10.23 27.73 31.02
C THR A 92 -10.87 28.21 29.72
N VAL A 93 -10.57 29.42 29.25
CA VAL A 93 -11.15 29.98 28.00
C VAL A 93 -10.45 29.40 26.78
N LEU A 94 -9.12 29.26 26.82
CA LEU A 94 -8.37 28.53 25.78
C LEU A 94 -8.75 27.03 25.79
N ASP A 95 -8.84 26.41 26.97
CA ASP A 95 -9.34 25.03 27.11
C ASP A 95 -10.77 24.89 26.58
N ALA A 96 -11.68 25.85 26.83
CA ALA A 96 -13.06 25.82 26.33
C ALA A 96 -13.16 26.06 24.80
N LEU A 97 -12.32 26.92 24.22
CA LEU A 97 -12.26 27.16 22.77
C LEU A 97 -11.75 25.94 22.01
N PHE A 98 -10.81 25.18 22.60
CA PHE A 98 -10.28 23.94 22.01
C PHE A 98 -11.03 22.66 22.45
N ARG A 99 -11.86 22.70 23.50
CA ARG A 99 -12.72 21.58 23.97
C ARG A 99 -14.12 21.56 23.39
N VAL A 100 -14.44 22.40 22.41
CA VAL A 100 -15.59 22.16 21.50
C VAL A 100 -15.26 20.95 20.62
N ASP A 101 -15.33 19.75 21.22
CA ASP A 101 -15.74 18.46 20.64
C ASP A 101 -15.51 17.24 21.58
N ALA A 102 -15.36 17.43 22.90
CA ALA A 102 -15.23 16.28 23.80
C ALA A 102 -16.56 15.59 24.17
N GLU A 103 -17.70 16.30 24.17
CA GLU A 103 -18.98 15.73 24.66
C GLU A 103 -20.18 15.88 23.74
N THR A 104 -20.05 16.56 22.60
CA THR A 104 -20.98 16.33 21.49
C THR A 104 -20.22 15.47 20.52
N GLN A 105 -20.41 14.16 20.57
CA GLN A 105 -20.19 13.37 19.35
C GLN A 105 -20.99 14.11 18.28
N PRO A 106 -20.37 14.70 17.25
CA PRO A 106 -21.14 15.01 16.08
C PRO A 106 -21.62 13.63 15.63
N ASP A 107 -22.91 13.39 15.80
CA ASP A 107 -23.60 12.32 15.09
C ASP A 107 -22.98 12.35 13.70
N PRO A 108 -22.32 11.30 13.21
CA PRO A 108 -21.68 11.37 11.93
C PRO A 108 -22.83 11.51 10.96
N ILE A 109 -23.15 12.76 10.60
CA ILE A 109 -23.99 13.14 9.48
C ILE A 109 -23.16 12.72 8.29
N ARG A 110 -23.15 11.40 8.08
CA ARG A 110 -22.82 10.72 6.86
C ARG A 110 -23.82 11.31 5.89
N ALA A 111 -23.42 12.37 5.21
CA ALA A 111 -23.91 12.67 3.89
C ALA A 111 -23.76 11.35 3.13
N ARG A 112 -24.88 10.61 3.02
CA ARG A 112 -25.02 9.39 2.26
C ARG A 112 -24.83 9.77 0.80
N GLY A 113 -23.57 9.97 0.41
CA GLY A 113 -23.17 9.87 -0.98
C GLY A 113 -23.54 8.46 -1.41
N LYS A 114 -24.57 8.34 -2.26
CA LYS A 114 -24.93 7.09 -2.92
C LYS A 114 -23.72 6.62 -3.72
N ARG A 115 -22.88 5.79 -3.11
CA ARG A 115 -21.93 4.96 -3.85
C ARG A 115 -22.58 3.60 -4.01
N HIS A 116 -23.11 3.40 -5.21
CA HIS A 116 -23.46 2.08 -5.69
C HIS A 116 -22.16 1.29 -5.89
N HIS A 117 -21.71 0.61 -4.83
CA HIS A 117 -20.77 -0.49 -4.96
C HIS A 117 -21.43 -1.75 -4.41
N SER A 118 -22.46 -2.21 -5.11
CA SER A 118 -22.85 -3.61 -5.03
C SER A 118 -21.81 -4.43 -5.78
N SER A 119 -20.71 -4.75 -5.11
CA SER A 119 -19.84 -5.85 -5.52
C SER A 119 -20.54 -7.17 -5.17
N ARG A 120 -21.64 -7.47 -5.86
CA ARG A 120 -22.19 -8.82 -5.90
C ARG A 120 -21.16 -9.64 -6.70
N PRO A 121 -20.53 -10.68 -6.13
CA PRO A 121 -19.85 -11.65 -6.96
C PRO A 121 -20.96 -12.40 -7.70
N SER A 122 -21.24 -12.03 -8.95
CA SER A 122 -22.03 -12.90 -9.82
C SER A 122 -21.17 -14.14 -10.09
N GLU A 123 -21.71 -15.34 -9.86
CA GLU A 123 -21.07 -16.63 -10.14
C GLU A 123 -20.34 -16.68 -11.49
N ALA A 124 -20.84 -15.97 -12.50
CA ALA A 124 -20.22 -15.81 -13.81
C ALA A 124 -18.74 -15.33 -13.80
N VAL A 125 -18.32 -14.50 -12.83
CA VAL A 125 -16.92 -14.03 -12.73
C VAL A 125 -16.01 -15.10 -12.13
N ASN A 126 -16.53 -15.91 -11.22
CA ASN A 126 -15.82 -17.07 -10.68
C ASN A 126 -15.71 -18.18 -11.72
N ASP A 127 -16.77 -18.43 -12.50
CA ASP A 127 -16.75 -19.35 -13.64
C ASP A 127 -15.75 -18.91 -14.73
N ALA A 128 -15.69 -17.61 -15.04
CA ALA A 128 -14.72 -17.09 -16.00
C ALA A 128 -13.27 -17.27 -15.51
N ARG A 129 -13.02 -17.13 -14.19
CA ARG A 129 -11.71 -17.42 -13.60
C ARG A 129 -11.40 -18.92 -13.60
N ALA A 130 -12.38 -19.77 -13.29
CA ALA A 130 -12.23 -21.23 -13.31
C ALA A 130 -11.89 -21.74 -14.72
N ARG A 131 -12.65 -21.32 -15.74
CA ARG A 131 -12.38 -21.67 -17.15
C ARG A 131 -11.04 -21.16 -17.65
N LYS A 132 -10.58 -19.99 -17.16
CA LYS A 132 -9.25 -19.45 -17.50
C LYS A 132 -8.12 -20.27 -16.89
N MET A 133 -8.32 -20.86 -15.71
CA MET A 133 -7.34 -21.75 -15.06
C MET A 133 -7.35 -23.14 -15.72
N GLU A 134 -8.51 -23.67 -16.06
CA GLU A 134 -8.67 -24.93 -16.79
C GLU A 134 -7.99 -24.87 -18.17
N ARG A 135 -8.23 -23.82 -18.96
CA ARG A 135 -7.57 -23.64 -20.26
C ARG A 135 -6.05 -23.59 -20.16
N LYS A 136 -5.51 -22.99 -19.10
CA LYS A 136 -4.06 -22.94 -18.85
C LYS A 136 -3.48 -24.30 -18.47
N GLN A 137 -4.26 -25.19 -17.85
CA GLN A 137 -3.83 -26.54 -17.53
C GLN A 137 -3.91 -27.48 -18.74
N GLU A 138 -4.86 -27.26 -19.65
CA GLU A 138 -5.00 -28.08 -20.87
C GLU A 138 -4.07 -27.66 -22.01
N GLU A 139 -3.65 -26.39 -22.06
CA GLU A 139 -2.80 -25.87 -23.13
C GLU A 139 -1.47 -26.64 -23.32
N PRO A 140 -0.74 -27.05 -22.26
CA PRO A 140 0.46 -27.89 -22.39
C PRO A 140 0.16 -29.26 -23.01
N ALA A 141 -0.95 -29.90 -22.61
CA ALA A 141 -1.35 -31.21 -23.12
C ALA A 141 -1.78 -31.14 -24.59
N ARG A 142 -2.48 -30.07 -24.99
CA ARG A 142 -2.83 -29.82 -26.39
C ARG A 142 -1.60 -29.57 -27.26
N ARG A 143 -0.62 -28.81 -26.78
CA ARG A 143 0.65 -28.59 -27.49
C ARG A 143 1.43 -29.89 -27.65
N ALA A 144 1.45 -30.75 -26.63
CA ALA A 144 2.08 -32.06 -26.71
C ALA A 144 1.37 -33.00 -27.71
N SER A 145 0.04 -33.00 -27.74
CA SER A 145 -0.73 -33.83 -28.68
C SER A 145 -0.62 -33.38 -30.14
N ILE A 146 -0.41 -32.09 -30.40
CA ILE A 146 -0.16 -31.58 -31.77
C ILE A 146 1.20 -32.06 -32.27
N LEU A 147 2.25 -31.95 -31.45
CA LEU A 147 3.59 -32.43 -31.79
C LEU A 147 3.62 -33.95 -32.04
N ASP A 148 2.88 -34.73 -31.24
CA ASP A 148 2.79 -36.19 -31.40
C ASP A 148 2.06 -36.60 -32.69
N LYS A 149 1.11 -35.80 -33.17
CA LYS A 149 0.44 -36.02 -34.48
C LYS A 149 1.27 -35.60 -35.68
N GLU A 150 2.17 -34.64 -35.52
CA GLU A 150 3.08 -34.17 -36.59
C GLU A 150 4.28 -35.10 -36.77
N LEU A 151 4.57 -35.92 -35.75
CA LEU A 151 5.63 -36.94 -35.74
C LEU A 151 5.14 -38.35 -36.10
N ARG A 152 3.88 -38.51 -36.54
CA ARG A 152 3.28 -39.78 -36.92
C ARG A 152 2.93 -39.82 -38.40
#